data_AF-A0A0J1H807-F1
#
_entry.id   AF-A0A0J1H807-F1
#
_cell.length_a   1.000
_cell.length_b   1.000
_cell.length_c   1.000
_cell.angle_alpha   90.00
_cell.angle_beta   90.00
_cell.angle_gamma   90.00
#
_symmetry.space_group_name_H-M   'P 1'
#
loop_
_entity.id
_entity.type
_entity.pdbx_description
1 polymer ?
#
loop_
_entity_poly.entity_id
_entity_poly.type
_entity_poly.pdbx_seq_one_letter_code
_entity_poly.pdbx_strand_id
1 'polypeptide(L)'
;MAKSLCKYRSAEIAERFPQICQIIGTPKYVCTSCARAASDKGHLCKPLAIKKMDKRTDEVTLPVLGEDVPQREPAALEKDKVSGKKQAKQMKSLKKLAKKKAKRLKQAMKAARRYDKVLDKVRESLQSS
;
A
#
# COMPACT_ATOMS: atom_id res chain seq x y z
N MET A 1 21.92 8.20 -30.70
CA MET A 1 21.71 7.83 -29.29
C MET A 1 20.23 8.01 -28.95
N ALA A 2 19.46 6.92 -28.79
CA ALA A 2 18.06 7.04 -28.41
C ALA A 2 17.96 7.54 -26.96
N LYS A 3 17.06 8.49 -26.69
CA LYS A 3 16.81 8.95 -25.32
C LYS A 3 16.20 7.79 -24.53
N SER A 4 16.87 7.39 -23.45
CA SER A 4 16.30 6.45 -22.48
C SER A 4 14.98 6.99 -21.97
N LEU A 5 14.00 6.11 -21.73
CA LEU A 5 12.70 6.44 -21.17
C LEU A 5 12.81 7.37 -19.96
N CYS A 6 13.80 7.17 -19.07
CA CYS A 6 13.97 8.04 -17.87
C CYS A 6 14.42 9.47 -18.14
N LYS A 7 14.77 9.84 -19.37
CA LYS A 7 15.11 11.22 -19.75
C LYS A 7 13.95 11.98 -20.38
N TYR A 8 12.82 11.34 -20.68
CA TYR A 8 11.66 12.05 -21.22
C TYR A 8 11.04 12.98 -20.19
N ARG A 9 10.84 14.23 -20.61
CA ARG A 9 10.10 15.26 -19.90
C ARG A 9 8.59 15.07 -20.13
N SER A 10 7.75 15.62 -19.24
CA SER A 10 6.30 15.42 -19.27
C SER A 10 5.64 15.77 -20.61
N ALA A 11 6.13 16.78 -21.32
CA ALA A 11 5.64 17.15 -22.65
C ALA A 11 5.93 16.06 -23.72
N GLU A 12 7.15 15.51 -23.73
CA GLU A 12 7.54 14.41 -24.64
C GLU A 12 6.77 13.11 -24.32
N ILE A 13 6.42 12.91 -23.04
CA ILE A 13 5.62 11.75 -22.60
C ILE A 13 4.21 11.83 -23.17
N ALA A 14 3.58 13.01 -23.20
CA ALA A 14 2.24 13.17 -23.74
C ALA A 14 2.19 12.91 -25.25
N GLU A 15 3.18 13.38 -26.00
CA GLU A 15 3.28 13.19 -27.45
C GLU A 15 3.52 11.72 -27.83
N ARG A 16 4.37 11.02 -27.07
CA ARG A 16 4.78 9.63 -27.35
C ARG A 16 4.12 8.61 -26.45
N PHE A 17 3.02 8.97 -25.79
CA PHE A 17 2.33 8.14 -24.82
C PHE A 17 1.99 6.73 -25.35
N PRO A 18 1.48 6.55 -26.59
CA PRO A 18 1.14 5.23 -27.10
C PRO A 18 2.36 4.30 -27.21
N GLN A 19 3.50 4.84 -27.65
CA GLN A 19 4.75 4.09 -27.78
C GLN A 19 5.30 3.69 -26.40
N ILE A 20 5.17 4.60 -25.42
CA ILE A 20 5.57 4.35 -24.04
C ILE A 20 4.72 3.21 -23.44
N CYS A 21 3.41 3.21 -23.67
CA CYS A 21 2.52 2.14 -23.21
C CYS A 21 2.92 0.77 -23.78
N GLN A 22 3.29 0.70 -25.06
CA GLN A 22 3.77 -0.54 -25.68
C GLN A 22 5.06 -1.06 -25.03
N ILE A 23 6.01 -0.17 -24.74
CA ILE A 23 7.29 -0.52 -24.07
C ILE A 23 7.06 -0.99 -22.62
N ILE A 24 6.09 -0.38 -21.93
CA ILE A 24 5.79 -0.67 -20.52
C ILE A 24 4.86 -1.89 -20.36
N GLY A 25 4.11 -2.29 -21.40
CA GLY A 25 3.08 -3.34 -21.31
C GLY A 25 3.57 -4.71 -20.81
N THR A 26 4.83 -5.07 -21.06
CA THR A 26 5.44 -6.33 -20.54
C THR A 26 6.76 -6.06 -19.82
N PRO A 27 6.75 -5.36 -18.68
CA PRO A 27 7.97 -4.85 -18.08
C PRO A 27 8.79 -6.00 -17.48
N LYS A 28 10.07 -6.08 -17.88
CA LYS A 28 11.05 -7.03 -17.34
C LYS A 28 12.06 -6.35 -16.42
N TYR A 29 12.21 -5.03 -16.55
CA TYR A 29 13.20 -4.24 -15.83
C TYR A 29 12.59 -2.97 -15.24
N VAL A 30 13.13 -2.53 -14.09
CA VAL A 30 12.77 -1.27 -13.40
C VAL A 30 14.03 -0.45 -13.17
N CYS A 31 13.99 0.87 -13.33
CA CYS A 31 15.14 1.73 -13.01
C CYS A 31 15.10 2.09 -11.53
N THR A 32 16.21 1.88 -10.83
CA THR A 32 16.32 2.11 -9.38
C THR A 32 16.23 3.59 -8.97
N SER A 33 16.47 4.53 -9.88
CA SER A 33 16.46 5.98 -9.57
C SER A 33 15.15 6.71 -9.89
N CYS A 34 14.50 6.36 -11.00
CA CYS A 34 13.27 7.01 -11.48
C CYS A 34 12.02 6.13 -11.29
N ALA A 35 12.18 4.89 -10.83
CA ALA A 35 11.11 3.89 -10.70
C ALA A 35 10.30 3.60 -11.98
N ARG A 36 10.77 4.03 -13.16
CA ARG A 36 10.14 3.66 -14.45
C ARG A 36 10.45 2.21 -14.79
N ALA A 37 9.51 1.53 -15.43
CA ALA A 37 9.66 0.17 -15.91
C ALA A 37 9.75 0.12 -17.44
N ALA A 38 10.41 -0.89 -17.99
CA ALA A 38 10.41 -1.16 -19.44
C ALA A 38 10.63 -2.65 -19.71
N SER A 39 10.28 -3.06 -20.93
CA SER A 39 10.55 -4.40 -21.45
C SER A 39 12.06 -4.65 -21.64
N ASP A 40 12.82 -3.61 -22.01
CA ASP A 40 14.24 -3.72 -22.36
C ASP A 40 15.15 -2.79 -21.53
N LYS A 41 16.38 -3.27 -21.27
CA LYS A 41 17.40 -2.56 -20.48
C LYS A 41 17.78 -1.20 -21.08
N GLY A 42 17.79 -1.08 -22.41
CA GLY A 42 18.25 0.12 -23.14
C GLY A 42 17.36 1.36 -22.96
N HIS A 43 16.13 1.19 -22.48
CA HIS A 43 15.24 2.30 -22.18
C HIS A 43 15.43 2.87 -20.77
N LEU A 44 16.25 2.24 -19.94
CA LEU A 44 16.40 2.60 -18.53
C LEU A 44 17.81 3.13 -18.23
N CYS A 45 17.87 4.04 -17.27
CA CYS A 45 19.12 4.58 -16.73
C CYS A 45 19.96 3.54 -15.97
N LYS A 46 19.28 2.80 -15.09
CA LYS A 46 19.86 1.87 -14.11
C LYS A 46 18.95 0.64 -14.02
N PRO A 47 18.91 -0.20 -15.08
CA PRO A 47 17.98 -1.30 -15.15
C PRO A 47 18.28 -2.36 -14.08
N LEU A 48 17.25 -2.73 -13.32
CA LEU A 48 17.24 -3.88 -12.43
C LEU A 48 16.16 -4.87 -12.91
N ALA A 49 16.50 -6.14 -13.03
CA ALA A 49 15.57 -7.17 -13.49
C ALA A 49 14.50 -7.45 -12.42
N ILE A 50 13.23 -7.44 -12.84
CA ILE A 50 12.14 -7.91 -12.00
C ILE A 50 12.20 -9.43 -12.00
N LYS A 51 12.46 -10.03 -10.84
CA LYS A 51 12.27 -11.47 -10.66
C LYS A 51 10.77 -11.74 -10.77
N LYS A 52 10.33 -12.37 -11.86
CA LYS A 52 8.96 -12.87 -11.95
C LYS A 52 8.81 -13.90 -10.84
N MET A 53 8.06 -13.55 -9.80
CA MET A 53 7.58 -14.56 -8.86
C MET A 53 6.39 -15.19 -9.59
N ASP A 54 6.59 -16.40 -10.11
CA ASP A 54 5.55 -17.12 -10.84
C ASP A 54 4.25 -17.15 -10.03
N LYS A 55 3.19 -16.66 -10.69
CA LYS A 55 1.76 -16.92 -10.48
C LYS A 55 1.27 -16.97 -9.02
N ARG A 56 0.70 -15.85 -8.56
CA ARG A 56 -0.59 -15.92 -7.86
C ARG A 56 -1.66 -15.41 -8.81
N THR A 57 -2.24 -16.34 -9.57
CA THR A 57 -3.66 -16.26 -9.94
C THR A 57 -4.46 -16.43 -8.65
N ASP A 58 -4.73 -15.32 -7.98
CA ASP A 58 -5.93 -15.20 -7.18
C ASP A 58 -6.80 -14.19 -7.92
N GLU A 59 -7.83 -14.73 -8.56
CA GLU A 59 -8.98 -13.96 -8.98
C GLU A 59 -9.44 -13.07 -7.82
N VAL A 60 -9.69 -11.80 -8.12
CA VAL A 60 -10.39 -10.90 -7.20
C VAL A 60 -11.86 -11.33 -7.21
N THR A 61 -12.18 -12.35 -6.43
CA THR A 61 -13.52 -12.51 -5.90
C THR A 61 -13.63 -11.55 -4.72
N LEU A 62 -14.54 -10.58 -4.84
CA LEU A 62 -15.11 -9.87 -3.70
C LEU A 62 -16.07 -10.82 -2.98
N PRO A 63 -15.76 -11.21 -1.72
CA PRO A 63 -16.79 -11.34 -0.70
C PRO A 63 -16.38 -10.51 0.52
N VAL A 64 -17.23 -9.56 0.95
CA VAL A 64 -18.16 -9.72 2.10
C VAL A 64 -17.43 -9.78 3.44
N LEU A 65 -17.91 -8.93 4.36
CA LEU A 65 -17.46 -8.78 5.74
C LEU A 65 -17.33 -10.15 6.45
N GLY A 66 -16.17 -10.39 7.04
CA GLY A 66 -15.92 -11.52 7.92
C GLY A 66 -14.51 -11.42 8.51
N GLU A 67 -14.45 -11.30 9.83
CA GLU A 67 -13.23 -11.41 10.62
C GLU A 67 -12.55 -12.77 10.36
N ASP A 68 -11.30 -12.76 9.89
CA ASP A 68 -10.18 -13.51 10.49
C ASP A 68 -8.87 -13.12 9.80
N VAL A 69 -7.93 -12.56 10.56
CA VAL A 69 -6.60 -12.14 10.09
C VAL A 69 -5.64 -13.29 10.36
N PRO A 70 -5.01 -13.91 9.34
CA PRO A 70 -3.97 -14.90 9.59
C PRO A 70 -2.71 -14.19 10.11
N GLN A 71 -2.50 -14.36 11.41
CA GLN A 71 -1.33 -13.99 12.16
C GLN A 71 -0.10 -14.74 11.60
N ARG A 72 0.72 -14.07 10.78
CA ARG A 72 2.07 -14.56 10.45
C ARG A 72 3.06 -13.96 11.44
N GLU A 73 3.52 -14.80 12.36
CA GLU A 73 4.71 -14.54 13.17
C GLU A 73 5.95 -14.50 12.28
N PRO A 74 6.83 -13.47 12.40
CA PRO A 74 8.19 -13.59 11.90
C PRO A 74 9.06 -14.21 13.01
N ALA A 75 9.48 -15.45 12.76
CA ALA A 75 10.54 -16.12 13.50
C ALA A 75 11.92 -15.47 13.24
N ALA A 76 12.74 -15.46 14.30
CA ALA A 76 14.20 -15.30 14.36
C ALA A 76 14.79 -13.93 13.91
N LEU A 77 15.15 -13.03 14.83
CA LEU A 77 16.45 -12.96 15.56
C LEU A 77 17.69 -12.88 14.66
N GLU A 78 18.01 -11.66 14.23
CA GLU A 78 19.40 -11.22 14.00
C GLU A 78 19.63 -9.96 14.85
N LYS A 79 20.50 -10.08 15.86
CA LYS A 79 20.83 -9.03 16.83
C LYS A 79 22.03 -8.24 16.35
N ASP A 80 21.82 -7.17 15.61
CA ASP A 80 22.87 -6.19 15.32
C ASP A 80 22.98 -5.12 16.43
N LYS A 81 24.05 -5.25 17.23
CA LYS A 81 24.39 -4.44 18.41
C LYS A 81 24.95 -3.04 18.10
N VAL A 82 24.29 -2.20 17.30
CA VAL A 82 24.84 -0.85 16.96
C VAL A 82 23.89 0.35 17.19
N SER A 83 22.69 0.23 17.77
CA SER A 83 21.84 1.45 17.97
C SER A 83 20.86 1.49 19.15
N GLY A 84 21.33 1.16 20.36
CA GLY A 84 20.49 1.13 21.57
C GLY A 84 19.76 2.45 21.94
N LYS A 85 20.31 3.63 21.59
CA LYS A 85 19.69 4.93 21.95
C LYS A 85 18.60 5.40 20.96
N LYS A 86 18.74 5.10 19.66
CA LYS A 86 17.76 5.52 18.64
C LYS A 86 16.50 4.64 18.64
N GLN A 87 16.66 3.34 18.90
CA GLN A 87 15.55 2.39 18.97
C GLN A 87 14.58 2.68 20.13
N ALA A 88 15.07 3.09 21.31
CA ALA A 88 14.21 3.44 22.45
C ALA A 88 13.32 4.68 22.19
N LYS A 89 13.81 5.65 21.40
CA LYS A 89 13.02 6.84 21.02
C LYS A 89 11.91 6.47 20.03
N GLN A 90 12.19 5.58 19.07
CA GLN A 90 11.22 5.06 18.12
C GLN A 90 10.14 4.20 18.81
N MET A 91 10.51 3.38 19.79
CA MET A 91 9.54 2.54 20.52
C MET A 91 8.58 3.40 21.38
N LYS A 92 9.08 4.48 22.00
CA LYS A 92 8.25 5.45 22.75
C LYS A 92 7.30 6.24 21.83
N SER A 93 7.72 6.61 20.61
CA SER A 93 6.83 7.31 19.67
C SER A 93 5.73 6.39 19.14
N LEU A 94 6.06 5.13 18.84
CA LEU A 94 5.08 4.11 18.43
C LEU A 94 4.04 3.84 19.53
N LYS A 95 4.47 3.70 20.80
CA LYS A 95 3.53 3.49 21.93
C LYS A 95 2.58 4.68 22.13
N LYS A 96 3.08 5.92 21.95
CA LYS A 96 2.23 7.13 21.99
C LYS A 96 1.22 7.16 20.84
N LEU A 97 1.65 6.79 19.64
CA LEU A 97 0.78 6.73 18.46
C LEU A 97 -0.33 5.69 18.63
N ALA A 98 0.01 4.50 19.13
CA ALA A 98 -0.96 3.43 19.42
C ALA A 98 -2.00 3.88 20.46
N LYS A 99 -1.56 4.52 21.56
CA LYS A 99 -2.48 5.06 22.58
C LYS A 99 -3.43 6.13 22.02
N LYS A 100 -2.94 7.00 21.12
CA LYS A 100 -3.75 8.02 20.44
C LYS A 100 -4.78 7.38 19.51
N LYS A 101 -4.40 6.36 18.74
CA LYS A 101 -5.29 5.60 17.84
C LYS A 101 -6.37 4.86 18.63
N ALA A 102 -6.02 4.17 19.71
CA ALA A 102 -6.98 3.49 20.58
C ALA A 102 -8.00 4.45 21.22
N LYS A 103 -7.55 5.63 21.68
CA LYS A 103 -8.46 6.66 22.23
C LYS A 103 -9.46 7.15 21.17
N ARG A 104 -9.00 7.39 19.94
CA ARG A 104 -9.85 7.82 18.82
C ARG A 104 -10.84 6.73 18.41
N LEU A 105 -10.41 5.47 18.38
CA LEU A 105 -11.28 4.33 18.09
C LEU A 105 -12.39 4.18 19.14
N LYS A 106 -12.06 4.30 20.43
CA LYS A 106 -13.06 4.28 21.51
C LYS A 106 -14.07 5.43 21.41
N GLN A 107 -13.63 6.62 20.96
CA GLN A 107 -14.52 7.75 20.71
C GLN A 107 -15.45 7.48 19.52
N ALA A 108 -14.91 6.97 18.41
CA ALA A 108 -15.68 6.61 17.23
C ALA A 108 -16.73 5.54 17.55
N MET A 109 -16.36 4.47 18.27
CA MET A 109 -17.32 3.44 18.70
C MET A 109 -18.43 4.00 19.60
N LYS A 110 -18.12 4.94 20.50
CA LYS A 110 -19.15 5.58 21.33
C LYS A 110 -20.10 6.46 20.51
N ALA A 111 -19.60 7.13 19.48
CA ALA A 111 -20.43 7.91 18.57
C ALA A 111 -21.33 7.00 17.72
N ALA A 112 -20.79 5.92 17.17
CA ALA A 112 -21.55 4.90 16.44
C ALA A 112 -22.68 4.33 17.30
N ARG A 113 -22.39 3.89 18.53
CA ARG A 113 -23.42 3.41 19.47
C ARG A 113 -24.54 4.42 19.77
N ARG A 114 -24.27 5.72 19.71
CA ARG A 114 -25.32 6.74 19.89
C ARG A 114 -26.18 6.88 18.65
N TYR A 115 -25.56 6.83 17.47
CA TYR A 115 -26.25 6.83 16.19
C TYR A 115 -27.14 5.60 16.03
N ASP A 116 -26.62 4.41 16.35
CA ASP A 116 -27.37 3.16 16.30
C ASP A 116 -28.63 3.22 17.18
N LYS A 117 -28.51 3.73 18.41
CA LYS A 117 -29.66 3.94 19.31
C LYS A 117 -30.73 4.89 18.76
N VAL A 118 -30.33 5.88 17.97
CA VAL A 118 -31.27 6.80 17.32
C VAL A 118 -31.94 6.10 16.16
N LEU A 119 -31.18 5.35 15.35
CA LEU A 119 -31.74 4.55 14.26
C LEU A 119 -32.74 3.51 14.75
N ASP A 120 -32.45 2.83 15.86
CA ASP A 120 -33.37 1.85 16.45
C ASP A 120 -34.69 2.51 16.87
N LYS A 121 -34.64 3.67 17.55
CA LYS A 121 -35.85 4.42 17.91
C LYS A 121 -36.66 4.87 16.70
N VAL A 122 -35.98 5.32 15.65
CA VAL A 122 -36.66 5.72 14.40
C VAL A 122 -37.31 4.49 13.74
N ARG A 123 -36.61 3.35 13.73
CA ARG A 123 -37.15 2.08 13.22
C ARG A 123 -38.38 1.64 14.00
N GLU A 124 -38.33 1.66 15.33
CA GLU A 124 -39.47 1.35 16.19
C GLU A 124 -40.66 2.27 15.90
N SER A 125 -40.42 3.59 15.76
CA SER A 125 -41.47 4.58 15.46
C SER A 125 -42.15 4.35 14.11
N LEU A 126 -41.39 3.89 13.10
CA LEU A 126 -41.91 3.52 11.78
C LEU A 126 -42.71 2.22 11.79
N GLN A 127 -42.41 1.29 12.69
CA GLN A 127 -43.13 0.02 12.83
C GLN A 127 -44.40 0.14 13.67
N SER A 128 -44.49 1.17 14.52
CA SER A 128 -45.68 1.47 15.33
C SER A 128 -46.69 2.42 14.68
N SER A 129 -46.38 2.94 13.47
CA SER A 129 -47.27 3.81 12.67
C SER A 129 -47.96 3.00 11.59
#